data_AF-D2WL90-F1
#
_entry.id   AF-D2WL90-F1
#
_cell.length_a   1.000
_cell.length_b   1.000
_cell.length_c   1.000
_cell.angle_alpha   90.00
_cell.angle_beta   90.00
_cell.angle_gamma   90.00
#
_symmetry.space_group_name_H-M   'P 1'
#
loop_
_entity.id
_entity.type
_entity.pdbx_description
1 polymer ?
#
loop_
_entity_poly.entity_id
_entity_poly.type
_entity_poly.pdbx_seq_one_letter_code
_entity_poly.pdbx_strand_id
1 'polypeptide(L)'
;MAEKKTPEGMYFVVRSRRNNNLVLDVLGGEMEAGKVCCMAEYNGSVSQIWYEDQVTSTIRSKSSDLCLIIGSDKILMVDEYKDKAEGQEWVLAKDKIQDNNNPKIVVEISDANGEVDAQLTQGELKNEPHQLFDIDYQDAVYFYIVSELHGKVVTVKHAETRPDAKIVIEPKREGACEQLWHEGKHGFMRSKLNNFVLEAKENRNGASMRLMPFEPGNSKQLWCRHHGKILSLVHPKDILEIKKKKKDNGAKLVIGDDNNLPNQTWIFEEVSSE
;
A
#
# COMPACT_ATOMS: atom_id res chain seq x y z
N MET A 1 -13.06 -29.13 -5.18
CA MET A 1 -11.96 -28.24 -5.63
C MET A 1 -11.91 -27.10 -4.63
N ALA A 2 -10.79 -26.85 -3.97
CA ALA A 2 -10.68 -25.68 -3.10
C ALA A 2 -10.65 -24.44 -4.01
N GLU A 3 -11.59 -23.52 -3.81
CA GLU A 3 -11.55 -22.21 -4.48
C GLU A 3 -10.20 -21.57 -4.18
N LYS A 4 -9.49 -21.21 -5.25
CA LYS A 4 -8.17 -20.60 -5.14
C LYS A 4 -8.41 -19.14 -4.74
N LYS A 5 -8.47 -18.88 -3.43
CA LYS A 5 -8.65 -17.52 -2.89
C LYS A 5 -7.59 -16.60 -3.50
N THR A 6 -8.03 -15.50 -4.09
CA THR A 6 -7.18 -14.44 -4.61
C THR A 6 -6.27 -13.94 -3.47
N PRO A 7 -5.00 -13.58 -3.75
CA PRO A 7 -4.16 -12.95 -2.74
C PRO A 7 -4.81 -11.65 -2.23
N GLU A 8 -4.65 -11.37 -0.94
CA GLU A 8 -5.04 -10.09 -0.35
C GLU A 8 -4.09 -8.97 -0.83
N GLY A 9 -4.68 -7.85 -1.24
CA GLY A 9 -4.00 -6.64 -1.69
C GLY A 9 -3.68 -5.67 -0.55
N MET A 10 -3.28 -4.45 -0.92
CA MET A 10 -3.00 -3.37 0.04
C MET A 10 -4.23 -2.62 0.54
N TYR A 11 -5.30 -2.61 -0.25
CA TYR A 11 -6.54 -1.92 0.11
C TYR A 11 -7.33 -2.69 1.16
N PHE A 12 -7.97 -1.99 2.09
CA PHE A 12 -8.73 -2.61 3.16
C PHE A 12 -9.95 -1.78 3.57
N VAL A 13 -10.87 -2.45 4.26
CA VAL A 13 -11.98 -1.85 4.99
C VAL A 13 -11.65 -1.96 6.49
N VAL A 14 -11.93 -0.89 7.25
CA VAL A 14 -11.73 -0.86 8.70
C VAL A 14 -13.06 -1.13 9.37
N ARG A 15 -13.23 -2.31 9.96
CA ARG A 15 -14.48 -2.75 10.60
C ARG A 15 -14.40 -2.61 12.10
N SER A 16 -15.43 -2.05 12.72
CA SER A 16 -15.47 -1.88 14.18
C SER A 16 -15.69 -3.20 14.90
N ARG A 17 -14.91 -3.46 15.97
CA ARG A 17 -15.21 -4.57 16.89
C ARG A 17 -16.29 -4.24 17.90
N ARG A 18 -16.64 -2.95 18.04
CA ARG A 18 -17.77 -2.51 18.88
C ARG A 18 -19.11 -2.88 18.24
N ASN A 19 -19.22 -2.71 16.93
CA ASN A 19 -20.34 -3.15 16.10
C ASN A 19 -19.79 -3.61 14.74
N ASN A 20 -19.78 -4.92 14.51
CA ASN A 20 -19.17 -5.54 13.32
C ASN A 20 -19.93 -5.26 12.01
N ASN A 21 -21.13 -4.68 12.07
CA ASN A 21 -21.84 -4.21 10.89
C ASN A 21 -21.33 -2.84 10.40
N LEU A 22 -20.58 -2.12 11.23
CA LEU A 22 -20.11 -0.77 10.93
C LEU A 22 -18.64 -0.74 10.52
N VAL A 23 -18.34 0.12 9.56
CA VAL A 23 -17.01 0.36 8.99
C VAL A 23 -16.67 1.84 8.98
N LEU A 24 -15.38 2.16 8.94
CA LEU A 24 -14.89 3.53 8.74
C LEU A 24 -15.30 4.03 7.35
N ASP A 25 -16.00 5.15 7.33
CA ASP A 25 -16.51 5.81 6.14
C ASP A 25 -16.25 7.32 6.22
N VAL A 26 -16.30 8.00 5.07
CA VAL A 26 -16.39 9.46 5.00
C VAL A 26 -17.86 9.84 4.96
N LEU A 27 -18.28 10.71 5.88
CA LEU A 27 -19.69 11.08 6.05
C LEU A 27 -20.27 11.64 4.74
N GLY A 28 -21.37 11.02 4.28
CA GLY A 28 -22.03 11.37 3.02
C GLY A 28 -21.34 10.86 1.75
N GLY A 29 -20.20 10.18 1.86
CA GLY A 29 -19.45 9.58 0.74
C GLY A 29 -18.68 10.58 -0.12
N GLU A 30 -18.68 11.87 0.24
CA GLU A 30 -17.99 12.93 -0.49
C GLU A 30 -16.50 12.95 -0.12
N MET A 31 -15.64 12.52 -1.04
CA MET A 31 -14.20 12.39 -0.82
C MET A 31 -13.44 13.71 -1.04
N GLU A 32 -13.78 14.72 -0.26
CA GLU A 32 -13.19 16.07 -0.30
C GLU A 32 -12.40 16.38 0.97
N ALA A 33 -11.38 17.23 0.85
CA ALA A 33 -10.61 17.71 1.99
C ALA A 33 -11.53 18.45 2.97
N GLY A 34 -11.39 18.16 4.27
CA GLY A 34 -12.24 18.75 5.30
C GLY A 34 -13.38 17.84 5.79
N LYS A 35 -13.65 16.73 5.10
CA LYS A 35 -14.82 15.89 5.38
C LYS A 35 -14.59 14.96 6.57
N VAL A 36 -15.57 14.91 7.46
CA VAL A 36 -15.54 14.10 8.69
C VAL A 36 -15.70 12.63 8.36
N CYS A 37 -15.00 11.78 9.11
CA CYS A 37 -15.20 10.33 9.09
C CYS A 37 -16.24 9.90 10.12
N CYS A 38 -16.98 8.83 9.79
CA CYS A 38 -17.96 8.23 10.70
C CYS A 38 -17.93 6.70 10.61
N MET A 39 -18.68 6.07 11.51
CA MET A 39 -19.04 4.66 11.40
C MET A 39 -20.32 4.52 10.57
N ALA A 40 -20.28 3.73 9.49
CA ALA A 40 -21.43 3.49 8.62
C ALA A 40 -21.59 2.00 8.29
N GLU A 41 -22.77 1.58 7.86
CA GLU A 41 -22.96 0.22 7.35
C GLU A 41 -22.09 -0.03 6.12
N TYR A 42 -21.46 -1.20 6.04
CA TYR A 42 -20.68 -1.56 4.86
C TYR A 42 -21.58 -1.65 3.61
N ASN A 43 -21.28 -0.82 2.61
CA ASN A 43 -22.02 -0.74 1.36
C ASN A 43 -21.12 -0.92 0.12
N GLY A 44 -19.81 -1.09 0.32
CA GLY A 44 -18.84 -1.30 -0.75
C GLY A 44 -18.49 -0.03 -1.54
N SER A 45 -18.90 1.15 -1.07
CA SER A 45 -18.51 2.42 -1.67
C SER A 45 -17.00 2.62 -1.57
N VAL A 46 -16.45 3.41 -2.50
CA VAL A 46 -15.05 3.82 -2.44
C VAL A 46 -14.74 4.67 -1.19
N SER A 47 -15.78 5.22 -0.54
CA SER A 47 -15.60 6.02 0.67
C SER A 47 -15.21 5.20 1.91
N GLN A 48 -15.34 3.87 1.81
CA GLN A 48 -15.04 2.91 2.86
C GLN A 48 -13.72 2.15 2.63
N ILE A 49 -12.96 2.50 1.58
CA ILE A 49 -11.78 1.76 1.15
C ILE A 49 -10.52 2.59 1.38
N TRP A 50 -9.60 2.02 2.16
CA TRP A 50 -8.42 2.68 2.69
C TRP A 50 -7.15 1.93 2.29
N TYR A 51 -6.01 2.59 2.37
CA TYR A 51 -4.69 1.96 2.29
C TYR A 51 -3.71 2.65 3.25
N GLU A 52 -2.65 1.95 3.60
CA GLU A 52 -1.58 2.48 4.45
C GLU A 52 -0.41 2.92 3.56
N ASP A 53 -0.10 4.21 3.56
CA ASP A 53 1.10 4.75 2.92
C ASP A 53 2.27 4.68 3.91
N GLN A 54 3.08 3.64 3.72
CA GLN A 54 4.26 3.38 4.54
C GLN A 54 5.33 4.47 4.43
N VAL A 55 5.34 5.26 3.34
CA VAL A 55 6.36 6.30 3.12
C VAL A 55 6.10 7.49 4.02
N THR A 56 4.84 7.92 4.10
CA THR A 56 4.43 9.07 4.93
C THR A 56 3.84 8.66 6.27
N SER A 57 3.77 7.36 6.56
CA SER A 57 3.12 6.81 7.76
C SER A 57 1.69 7.31 7.93
N THR A 58 0.90 7.31 6.85
CA THR A 58 -0.49 7.77 6.87
C THR A 58 -1.44 6.66 6.41
N ILE A 59 -2.71 6.77 6.80
CA ILE A 59 -3.79 5.98 6.21
C ILE A 59 -4.57 6.88 5.26
N ARG A 60 -4.81 6.42 4.04
CA ARG A 60 -5.35 7.23 2.94
C ARG A 60 -6.56 6.60 2.30
N SER A 61 -7.44 7.44 1.78
CA SER A 61 -8.56 7.02 0.95
C SER A 61 -8.06 6.51 -0.41
N LYS A 62 -8.60 5.37 -0.87
CA LYS A 62 -8.28 4.82 -2.18
C LYS A 62 -8.63 5.76 -3.34
N SER A 63 -9.74 6.50 -3.26
CA SER A 63 -10.27 7.25 -4.40
C SER A 63 -9.71 8.66 -4.54
N SER A 64 -9.32 9.30 -3.44
CA SER A 64 -8.89 10.71 -3.43
C SER A 64 -7.47 10.93 -2.93
N ASP A 65 -6.81 9.90 -2.40
CA ASP A 65 -5.47 9.99 -1.81
C ASP A 65 -5.36 10.89 -0.55
N LEU A 66 -6.48 11.44 -0.09
CA LEU A 66 -6.57 12.20 1.15
C LEU A 66 -6.26 11.30 2.34
N CYS A 67 -5.55 11.84 3.33
CA CYS A 67 -5.14 11.11 4.52
C CYS A 67 -6.10 11.33 5.69
N LEU A 68 -6.22 10.32 6.54
CA LEU A 68 -6.86 10.46 7.85
C LEU A 68 -6.10 11.47 8.71
N ILE A 69 -6.83 12.39 9.31
CA ILE A 69 -6.29 13.40 10.23
C ILE A 69 -7.25 13.62 11.40
N ILE A 70 -6.70 13.88 12.59
CA ILE A 70 -7.48 14.43 13.70
C ILE A 70 -7.50 15.95 13.58
N GLY A 71 -8.68 16.51 13.30
CA GLY A 71 -8.92 17.95 13.19
C GLY A 71 -8.70 18.70 14.50
N SER A 72 -8.74 20.03 14.44
CA SER A 72 -8.57 20.90 15.62
C SER A 72 -9.70 20.75 16.65
N ASP A 73 -10.87 20.29 16.21
CA ASP A 73 -12.02 19.89 17.02
C ASP A 73 -11.91 18.48 17.60
N LYS A 74 -10.77 17.80 17.36
CA LYS A 74 -10.48 16.42 17.73
C LYS A 74 -11.34 15.38 17.01
N ILE A 75 -11.94 15.74 15.88
CA ILE A 75 -12.72 14.80 15.08
C ILE A 75 -11.84 14.21 13.97
N LEU A 76 -11.97 12.91 13.72
CA LEU A 76 -11.32 12.25 12.60
C LEU A 76 -11.96 12.70 11.28
N MET A 77 -11.14 13.10 10.34
CA MET A 77 -11.55 13.60 9.04
C MET A 77 -10.53 13.20 7.96
N VAL A 78 -10.83 13.49 6.70
CA VAL A 78 -9.88 13.38 5.59
C VAL A 78 -9.41 14.76 5.15
N ASP A 79 -8.10 14.91 4.92
CA ASP A 79 -7.51 16.16 4.41
C ASP A 79 -6.28 15.86 3.55
N GLU A 80 -5.80 16.88 2.83
CA GLU A 80 -4.55 16.82 2.09
C GLU A 80 -3.37 16.52 3.02
N TYR A 81 -2.45 15.68 2.56
CA TYR A 81 -1.21 15.42 3.29
C TYR A 81 -0.37 16.70 3.38
N LYS A 82 0.07 17.03 4.60
CA LYS A 82 0.95 18.15 4.91
C LYS A 82 2.16 17.60 5.63
N ASP A 83 3.34 17.72 5.01
CA ASP A 83 4.57 17.18 5.56
C ASP A 83 4.80 17.64 7.00
N LYS A 84 4.89 16.69 7.93
CA LYS A 84 5.09 16.91 9.38
C LYS A 84 3.96 17.67 10.08
N ALA A 85 2.76 17.68 9.52
CA ALA A 85 1.58 18.14 10.25
C ALA A 85 1.22 17.12 11.34
N GLU A 86 0.97 17.63 12.54
CA GLU A 86 0.51 16.79 13.65
C GLU A 86 -0.86 16.16 13.31
N GLY A 87 -1.07 14.93 13.77
CA GLY A 87 -2.35 14.24 13.68
C GLY A 87 -2.63 13.54 12.35
N GLN A 88 -1.70 13.52 11.39
CA GLN A 88 -1.83 12.76 10.13
C GLN A 88 -1.13 11.39 10.15
N GLU A 89 -0.21 11.19 11.10
CA GLU A 89 0.67 10.02 11.12
C GLU A 89 0.02 8.83 11.85
N TRP A 90 -0.63 7.97 11.07
CA TRP A 90 -1.37 6.79 11.54
C TRP A 90 -0.86 5.52 10.87
N VAL A 91 -0.69 4.47 11.68
CA VAL A 91 -0.28 3.14 11.22
C VAL A 91 -1.23 2.06 11.72
N LEU A 92 -1.31 0.95 11.00
CA LEU A 92 -2.05 -0.23 11.42
C LEU A 92 -1.20 -1.06 12.39
N ALA A 93 -1.68 -1.21 13.62
CA ALA A 93 -1.02 -1.98 14.67
C ALA A 93 -1.89 -3.17 15.12
N LYS A 94 -1.89 -4.24 14.30
CA LYS A 94 -2.68 -5.48 14.46
C LYS A 94 -4.18 -5.26 14.34
N ASP A 95 -4.79 -4.66 15.33
CA ASP A 95 -6.24 -4.51 15.50
C ASP A 95 -6.64 -3.11 15.94
N LYS A 96 -5.81 -2.11 15.62
CA LYS A 96 -6.02 -0.70 15.93
C LYS A 96 -5.37 0.18 14.88
N ILE A 97 -5.90 1.37 14.73
CA ILE A 97 -5.23 2.49 14.05
C ILE A 97 -4.53 3.30 15.14
N GLN A 98 -3.21 3.39 15.06
CA GLN A 98 -2.37 3.89 16.13
C GLN A 98 -1.53 5.06 15.63
N ASP A 99 -1.33 6.06 16.48
CA ASP A 99 -0.40 7.14 16.20
C ASP A 99 1.01 6.56 16.02
N ASN A 100 1.68 6.98 14.96
CA ASN A 100 3.00 6.46 14.58
C ASN A 100 4.10 6.87 15.59
N ASN A 101 3.98 8.04 16.20
CA ASN A 101 4.98 8.61 17.11
C ASN A 101 4.70 8.27 18.58
N ASN A 102 3.45 7.99 18.93
CA ASN A 102 3.02 7.67 20.26
C ASN A 102 2.08 6.44 20.28
N PRO A 103 2.61 5.23 20.53
CA PRO A 103 1.81 4.00 20.51
C PRO A 103 0.73 3.90 21.59
N LYS A 104 0.68 4.89 22.50
CA LYS A 104 -0.38 5.01 23.50
C LYS A 104 -1.59 5.79 22.99
N ILE A 105 -1.53 6.39 21.81
CA ILE A 105 -2.64 7.12 21.19
C ILE A 105 -3.18 6.30 20.03
N VAL A 106 -4.50 6.16 19.99
CA VAL A 106 -5.22 5.40 18.96
C VAL A 106 -6.44 6.17 18.48
N VAL A 107 -6.89 5.87 17.26
CA VAL A 107 -8.22 6.25 16.81
C VAL A 107 -9.25 5.43 17.58
N GLU A 108 -10.31 6.09 18.02
CA GLU A 108 -11.42 5.47 18.74
C GLU A 108 -12.77 6.04 18.32
N ILE A 109 -13.84 5.26 18.49
CA ILE A 109 -15.20 5.74 18.28
C ILE A 109 -15.64 6.55 19.50
N SER A 110 -16.01 7.81 19.30
CA SER A 110 -16.37 8.77 20.35
C SER A 110 -17.51 8.23 21.23
N ASP A 111 -17.36 8.42 22.55
CA ASP A 111 -18.30 7.96 23.58
C ASP A 111 -18.65 6.44 23.52
N ALA A 112 -17.80 5.64 22.86
CA ALA A 112 -18.05 4.24 22.56
C ALA A 112 -19.39 3.98 21.84
N ASN A 113 -19.84 4.96 21.05
CA ASN A 113 -21.09 4.93 20.30
C ASN A 113 -21.05 3.81 19.24
N GLY A 114 -22.02 2.88 19.31
CA GLY A 114 -22.10 1.73 18.42
C GLY A 114 -23.06 1.89 17.25
N GLU A 115 -23.55 3.10 16.99
CA GLU A 115 -24.57 3.39 15.98
C GLU A 115 -23.98 3.98 14.69
N VAL A 116 -24.78 3.99 13.63
CA VAL A 116 -24.46 4.70 12.38
C VAL A 116 -24.23 6.19 12.66
N ASP A 117 -23.33 6.79 11.89
CA ASP A 117 -22.86 8.17 12.01
C ASP A 117 -22.09 8.48 13.30
N ALA A 118 -21.72 7.45 14.09
CA ALA A 118 -20.82 7.63 15.22
C ALA A 118 -19.48 8.25 14.74
N GLN A 119 -19.10 9.36 15.37
CA GLN A 119 -17.85 10.06 15.08
C GLN A 119 -16.66 9.31 15.64
N LEU A 120 -15.49 9.53 15.04
CA LEU A 120 -14.23 9.03 15.56
C LEU A 120 -13.36 10.18 16.05
N THR A 121 -12.52 9.90 17.05
CA THR A 121 -11.56 10.81 17.66
C THR A 121 -10.26 10.07 17.97
N GLN A 122 -9.34 10.70 18.69
CA GLN A 122 -8.17 10.05 19.26
C GLN A 122 -8.30 9.92 20.78
N GLY A 123 -7.82 8.81 21.32
CA GLY A 123 -7.82 8.53 22.74
C GLY A 123 -6.59 7.78 23.21
N GLU A 124 -6.39 7.75 24.53
CA GLU A 124 -5.38 6.89 25.14
C GLU A 124 -5.79 5.42 25.03
N LEU A 125 -4.86 4.58 24.59
CA LEU A 125 -5.06 3.14 24.42
C LEU A 125 -5.42 2.47 25.76
N LYS A 126 -6.61 1.90 25.81
CA LYS A 126 -7.17 1.10 26.90
C LYS A 126 -7.53 -0.32 26.47
N ASN A 127 -7.42 -0.63 25.17
CA ASN A 127 -7.83 -1.89 24.55
C ASN A 127 -9.33 -2.19 24.69
N GLU A 128 -10.15 -1.14 24.67
CA GLU A 128 -11.60 -1.25 24.71
C GLU A 128 -12.18 -1.51 23.31
N PRO A 129 -13.36 -2.17 23.17
CA PRO A 129 -13.90 -2.54 21.85
C PRO A 129 -14.07 -1.39 20.84
N HIS A 130 -14.28 -0.16 21.31
CA HIS A 130 -14.41 1.05 20.47
C HIS A 130 -13.07 1.61 19.97
N GLN A 131 -11.94 1.05 20.43
CA GLN A 131 -10.58 1.33 19.97
C GLN A 131 -10.02 0.22 19.08
N LEU A 132 -10.78 -0.86 18.90
CA LEU A 132 -10.32 -2.06 18.19
C LEU A 132 -11.08 -2.24 16.88
N PHE A 133 -10.34 -2.59 15.83
CA PHE A 133 -10.84 -2.75 14.48
C PHE A 133 -10.32 -4.03 13.85
N ASP A 134 -11.16 -4.68 13.05
CA ASP A 134 -10.75 -5.73 12.12
C ASP A 134 -10.41 -5.08 10.77
N ILE A 135 -9.29 -5.50 10.19
CA ILE A 135 -8.79 -4.98 8.91
C ILE A 135 -9.10 -6.00 7.82
N ASP A 136 -10.16 -5.72 7.06
CA ASP A 136 -10.66 -6.58 5.99
C ASP A 136 -9.98 -6.21 4.67
N TYR A 137 -8.83 -6.83 4.40
CA TYR A 137 -8.12 -6.63 3.13
C TYR A 137 -8.95 -7.09 1.94
N GLN A 138 -8.93 -6.27 0.90
CA GLN A 138 -9.56 -6.54 -0.38
C GLN A 138 -8.67 -7.45 -1.23
N ASP A 139 -9.25 -8.02 -2.28
CA ASP A 139 -8.50 -8.79 -3.27
C ASP A 139 -7.43 -7.91 -3.96
N ALA A 140 -6.30 -8.53 -4.29
CA ALA A 140 -5.19 -7.87 -4.95
C ALA A 140 -5.57 -7.34 -6.34
N VAL A 141 -5.26 -6.07 -6.58
CA VAL A 141 -5.33 -5.46 -7.92
C VAL A 141 -4.01 -5.72 -8.63
N TYR A 142 -4.09 -6.33 -9.82
CA TYR A 142 -2.91 -6.63 -10.63
C TYR A 142 -2.62 -5.52 -11.62
N PHE A 143 -1.34 -5.27 -11.87
CA PHE A 143 -0.89 -4.27 -12.83
C PHE A 143 0.41 -4.69 -13.51
N TYR A 144 0.70 -4.05 -14.65
CA TYR A 144 2.04 -4.01 -15.21
C TYR A 144 2.83 -2.83 -14.64
N ILE A 145 4.14 -3.02 -14.46
CA ILE A 145 5.07 -1.93 -14.14
C ILE A 145 5.80 -1.58 -15.44
N VAL A 146 5.37 -0.49 -16.09
CA VAL A 146 5.81 -0.06 -17.41
C VAL A 146 6.88 1.02 -17.25
N SER A 147 8.05 0.83 -17.86
CA SER A 147 9.10 1.85 -17.85
C SER A 147 8.79 2.99 -18.79
N GLU A 148 8.86 4.22 -18.30
CA GLU A 148 8.75 5.43 -19.14
C GLU A 148 9.90 5.59 -20.14
N LEU A 149 11.06 4.94 -19.90
CA LEU A 149 12.21 4.99 -20.80
C LEU A 149 11.90 4.44 -22.20
N HIS A 150 11.03 3.43 -22.30
CA HIS A 150 10.81 2.68 -23.55
C HIS A 150 9.50 1.85 -23.62
N GLY A 151 8.61 1.93 -22.64
CA GLY A 151 7.31 1.22 -22.66
C GLY A 151 7.40 -0.31 -22.46
N LYS A 152 8.49 -0.81 -21.87
CA LYS A 152 8.67 -2.25 -21.58
C LYS A 152 8.42 -2.49 -20.10
N VAL A 153 8.16 -3.74 -19.73
CA VAL A 153 7.64 -4.09 -18.39
C VAL A 153 8.62 -4.87 -17.53
N VAL A 154 8.52 -4.64 -16.22
CA VAL A 154 9.22 -5.43 -15.20
C VAL A 154 8.70 -6.87 -15.23
N THR A 155 9.61 -7.82 -15.43
CA THR A 155 9.30 -9.22 -15.75
C THR A 155 10.16 -10.18 -14.93
N VAL A 156 9.55 -11.24 -14.39
CA VAL A 156 10.28 -12.40 -13.84
C VAL A 156 10.86 -13.21 -15.00
N LYS A 157 12.18 -13.29 -15.06
CA LYS A 157 12.89 -13.87 -16.20
C LYS A 157 12.51 -15.35 -16.38
N HIS A 158 12.14 -15.72 -17.61
CA HIS A 158 11.76 -17.09 -17.99
C HIS A 158 10.58 -17.68 -17.19
N ALA A 159 9.74 -16.83 -16.58
CA ALA A 159 8.67 -17.28 -15.69
C ALA A 159 9.16 -18.24 -14.59
N GLU A 160 10.39 -18.03 -14.10
CA GLU A 160 10.99 -18.84 -13.05
C GLU A 160 10.24 -18.68 -11.73
N THR A 161 9.77 -19.79 -11.16
CA THR A 161 8.97 -19.78 -9.92
C THR A 161 9.82 -20.02 -8.67
N ARG A 162 11.09 -20.41 -8.81
CA ARG A 162 12.01 -20.65 -7.69
C ARG A 162 12.53 -19.34 -7.06
N PRO A 163 12.92 -19.38 -5.77
CA PRO A 163 13.66 -18.26 -5.16
C PRO A 163 14.93 -17.89 -5.95
N ASP A 164 15.35 -16.63 -5.82
CA ASP A 164 16.46 -16.01 -6.58
C ASP A 164 16.18 -15.82 -8.09
N ALA A 165 14.93 -16.00 -8.54
CA ALA A 165 14.53 -15.66 -9.90
C ALA A 165 14.91 -14.22 -10.25
N LYS A 166 15.50 -14.02 -11.43
CA LYS A 166 16.00 -12.71 -11.86
C LYS A 166 14.85 -11.85 -12.34
N ILE A 167 14.89 -10.56 -12.00
CA ILE A 167 13.96 -9.57 -12.53
C ILE A 167 14.64 -8.79 -13.67
N VAL A 168 13.93 -8.65 -14.78
CA VAL A 168 14.42 -8.01 -16.00
C VAL A 168 13.35 -7.15 -16.66
N ILE A 169 13.73 -6.39 -17.68
CA ILE A 169 12.82 -5.67 -18.56
C ILE A 169 12.58 -6.48 -19.84
N GLU A 170 11.32 -6.65 -20.23
CA GLU A 170 10.89 -7.33 -21.46
C GLU A 170 9.72 -6.59 -22.14
N PRO A 171 9.48 -6.78 -23.45
CA PRO A 171 8.26 -6.31 -24.09
C PRO A 171 7.00 -6.83 -23.36
N LYS A 172 5.98 -5.98 -23.26
CA LYS A 172 4.69 -6.33 -22.65
C LYS A 172 4.02 -7.46 -23.44
N ARG A 173 3.47 -8.44 -22.74
CA ARG A 173 2.66 -9.55 -23.25
C ARG A 173 1.37 -9.61 -22.43
N GLU A 174 0.24 -9.47 -23.10
CA GLU A 174 -1.04 -9.43 -22.40
C GLU A 174 -1.34 -10.74 -21.67
N GLY A 175 -1.75 -10.64 -20.40
CA GLY A 175 -2.10 -11.77 -19.54
C GLY A 175 -0.92 -12.58 -18.98
N ALA A 176 0.32 -12.22 -19.31
CA ALA A 176 1.52 -12.96 -18.86
C ALA A 176 1.75 -12.78 -17.35
N CYS A 177 1.52 -13.85 -16.56
CA CYS A 177 1.59 -13.80 -15.09
C CYS A 177 2.96 -13.38 -14.56
N GLU A 178 4.04 -13.70 -15.27
CA GLU A 178 5.41 -13.29 -14.94
C GLU A 178 5.69 -11.80 -15.15
N GLN A 179 4.76 -11.06 -15.77
CA GLN A 179 4.82 -9.61 -15.99
C GLN A 179 3.83 -8.83 -15.12
N LEU A 180 3.00 -9.55 -14.36
CA LEU A 180 1.97 -8.96 -13.51
C LEU A 180 2.41 -8.91 -12.06
N TRP A 181 2.17 -7.77 -11.45
CA TRP A 181 2.53 -7.44 -10.08
C TRP A 181 1.30 -6.99 -9.31
N HIS A 182 1.37 -7.05 -8.00
CA HIS A 182 0.39 -6.46 -7.10
C HIS A 182 1.08 -5.93 -5.86
N GLU A 183 0.41 -5.01 -5.17
CA GLU A 183 0.78 -4.57 -3.84
C GLU A 183 -0.01 -5.40 -2.84
N GLY A 184 0.69 -6.25 -2.09
CA GLY A 184 0.06 -7.04 -1.03
C GLY A 184 -0.19 -6.22 0.23
N LYS A 185 -0.50 -6.90 1.34
CA LYS A 185 -0.55 -6.25 2.66
C LYS A 185 0.68 -5.37 2.91
N HIS A 186 0.44 -4.17 3.45
CA HIS A 186 1.45 -3.13 3.69
C HIS A 186 2.10 -2.53 2.42
N GLY A 187 1.53 -2.75 1.23
CA GLY A 187 2.00 -2.09 0.00
C GLY A 187 3.25 -2.72 -0.62
N PHE A 188 3.67 -3.92 -0.18
CA PHE A 188 4.89 -4.54 -0.72
C PHE A 188 4.67 -5.16 -2.10
N MET A 189 5.62 -4.92 -3.00
CA MET A 189 5.59 -5.38 -4.39
C MET A 189 5.73 -6.90 -4.51
N ARG A 190 4.70 -7.55 -5.05
CA ARG A 190 4.60 -9.02 -5.19
C ARG A 190 4.32 -9.43 -6.63
N SER A 191 4.88 -10.56 -7.05
CA SER A 191 4.59 -11.14 -8.37
C SER A 191 3.30 -11.95 -8.36
N LYS A 192 2.45 -11.78 -9.39
CA LYS A 192 1.28 -12.64 -9.61
C LYS A 192 1.67 -14.11 -9.84
N LEU A 193 2.86 -14.35 -10.39
CA LEU A 193 3.34 -15.68 -10.77
C LEU A 193 3.36 -16.67 -9.59
N ASN A 194 3.81 -16.23 -8.42
CA ASN A 194 4.04 -17.09 -7.25
C ASN A 194 3.89 -16.38 -5.89
N ASN A 195 3.41 -15.13 -5.87
CA ASN A 195 3.24 -14.30 -4.68
C ASN A 195 4.53 -13.97 -3.90
N PHE A 196 5.71 -14.22 -4.50
CA PHE A 196 6.98 -13.81 -3.95
C PHE A 196 7.17 -12.30 -4.09
N VAL A 197 8.04 -11.74 -3.26
CA VAL A 197 8.31 -10.30 -3.16
C VAL A 197 9.55 -9.89 -3.95
N LEU A 198 9.56 -8.64 -4.39
CA LEU A 198 10.74 -7.98 -4.94
C LEU A 198 11.77 -7.78 -3.81
N GLU A 199 12.97 -8.34 -3.98
CA GLU A 199 14.06 -8.22 -3.01
C GLU A 199 15.34 -7.73 -3.67
N ALA A 200 16.04 -6.80 -3.03
CA ALA A 200 17.41 -6.47 -3.40
C ALA A 200 18.40 -7.52 -2.85
N LYS A 201 19.38 -7.96 -3.65
CA LYS A 201 20.39 -8.90 -3.14
C LYS A 201 21.15 -8.35 -1.92
N GLU A 202 21.38 -7.05 -1.89
CA GLU A 202 22.06 -6.31 -0.83
C GLU A 202 21.45 -4.89 -0.75
N ASN A 203 21.48 -4.26 0.43
CA ASN A 203 21.03 -2.87 0.62
C ASN A 203 22.14 -1.88 0.24
N ARG A 204 22.48 -1.81 -1.05
CA ARG A 204 23.40 -0.81 -1.59
C ARG A 204 23.12 -0.49 -3.05
N ASN A 205 23.48 0.71 -3.47
CA ASN A 205 23.45 1.13 -4.86
C ASN A 205 24.17 0.11 -5.78
N GLY A 206 23.54 -0.21 -6.91
CA GLY A 206 24.00 -1.14 -7.92
C GLY A 206 23.67 -2.62 -7.63
N ALA A 207 23.14 -2.94 -6.44
CA ALA A 207 22.68 -4.29 -6.11
C ALA A 207 21.54 -4.71 -7.03
N SER A 208 21.56 -5.96 -7.51
CA SER A 208 20.51 -6.47 -8.40
C SER A 208 19.26 -6.89 -7.66
N MET A 209 18.11 -6.78 -8.33
CA MET A 209 16.85 -7.28 -7.83
C MET A 209 16.63 -8.77 -8.15
N ARG A 210 15.88 -9.43 -7.28
CA ARG A 210 15.47 -10.83 -7.38
C ARG A 210 14.10 -11.05 -6.78
N LEU A 211 13.54 -12.21 -7.03
CA LEU A 211 12.29 -12.66 -6.44
C LEU A 211 12.58 -13.62 -5.27
N MET A 212 11.97 -13.39 -4.11
CA MET A 212 12.16 -14.21 -2.90
C MET A 212 10.84 -14.44 -2.17
N PRO A 213 10.67 -15.56 -1.45
CA PRO A 213 9.58 -15.69 -0.48
C PRO A 213 9.59 -14.52 0.51
N PHE A 214 8.41 -14.08 0.93
CA PHE A 214 8.31 -13.01 1.92
C PHE A 214 8.83 -13.47 3.28
N GLU A 215 9.71 -12.67 3.88
CA GLU A 215 10.32 -12.89 5.18
C GLU A 215 10.03 -11.66 6.06
N PRO A 216 9.12 -11.77 7.05
CA PRO A 216 8.80 -10.65 7.93
C PRO A 216 10.05 -10.05 8.59
N GLY A 217 10.18 -8.72 8.54
CA GLY A 217 11.32 -8.00 9.09
C GLY A 217 12.57 -7.97 8.20
N ASN A 218 12.57 -8.61 7.03
CA ASN A 218 13.68 -8.53 6.09
C ASN A 218 13.67 -7.18 5.35
N SER A 219 14.57 -6.29 5.77
CA SER A 219 14.72 -4.93 5.23
C SER A 219 14.98 -4.86 3.72
N LYS A 220 15.52 -5.93 3.11
CA LYS A 220 15.80 -5.98 1.66
C LYS A 220 14.54 -6.16 0.80
N GLN A 221 13.40 -6.46 1.42
CA GLN A 221 12.12 -6.76 0.75
C GLN A 221 11.12 -5.59 0.83
N LEU A 222 11.45 -4.53 1.56
CA LEU A 222 10.55 -3.42 1.83
C LEU A 222 10.58 -2.40 0.69
N TRP A 223 9.95 -2.75 -0.43
CA TRP A 223 9.84 -1.92 -1.63
C TRP A 223 8.37 -1.60 -1.91
N CYS A 224 8.05 -0.32 -2.08
CA CYS A 224 6.70 0.17 -2.34
C CYS A 224 6.67 1.15 -3.51
N ARG A 225 5.50 1.30 -4.12
CA ARG A 225 5.24 2.37 -5.08
C ARG A 225 5.11 3.71 -4.36
N HIS A 226 5.67 4.77 -4.94
CA HIS A 226 5.44 6.13 -4.48
C HIS A 226 5.72 7.12 -5.63
N HIS A 227 4.75 7.97 -5.99
CA HIS A 227 4.88 9.00 -7.04
C HIS A 227 5.56 8.54 -8.34
N GLY A 228 5.11 7.44 -8.94
CA GLY A 228 5.68 6.91 -10.19
C GLY A 228 7.05 6.24 -10.02
N LYS A 229 7.49 6.01 -8.79
CA LYS A 229 8.73 5.31 -8.45
C LYS A 229 8.44 4.04 -7.67
N ILE A 230 9.44 3.19 -7.57
CA ILE A 230 9.48 2.07 -6.61
C ILE A 230 10.71 2.31 -5.74
N LEU A 231 10.51 2.55 -4.45
CA LEU A 231 11.56 2.95 -3.52
C LEU A 231 11.68 1.99 -2.34
N SER A 232 12.84 2.00 -1.69
CA SER A 232 13.08 1.27 -0.44
C SER A 232 12.51 2.05 0.74
N LEU A 233 11.66 1.43 1.55
CA LEU A 233 11.16 2.04 2.78
C LEU A 233 12.25 2.24 3.85
N VAL A 234 13.35 1.49 3.74
CA VAL A 234 14.47 1.55 4.70
C VAL A 234 15.42 2.69 4.34
N HIS A 235 15.59 2.94 3.04
CA HIS A 235 16.42 3.99 2.49
C HIS A 235 15.67 4.68 1.35
N PRO A 236 14.80 5.68 1.63
CA PRO A 236 13.90 6.24 0.61
C PRO A 236 14.57 6.92 -0.60
N LYS A 237 15.90 7.13 -0.55
CA LYS A 237 16.71 7.59 -1.70
C LYS A 237 17.10 6.47 -2.66
N ASP A 238 17.05 5.23 -2.20
CA ASP A 238 17.31 4.03 -2.96
C ASP A 238 16.05 3.64 -3.73
N ILE A 239 16.14 3.62 -5.05
CA ILE A 239 15.02 3.35 -5.94
C ILE A 239 15.33 2.24 -6.93
N LEU A 240 14.28 1.63 -7.46
CA LEU A 240 14.37 0.65 -8.53
C LEU A 240 14.72 1.35 -9.85
N GLU A 241 15.82 0.91 -10.48
CA GLU A 241 16.25 1.47 -11.76
C GLU A 241 16.63 0.41 -12.79
N ILE A 242 16.51 0.77 -14.07
CA ILE A 242 17.07 -0.01 -15.17
C ILE A 242 18.56 0.28 -15.26
N LYS A 243 19.38 -0.76 -15.03
CA LYS A 243 20.83 -0.66 -14.97
C LYS A 243 21.40 -0.01 -16.23
N LYS A 244 22.12 1.10 -16.05
CA LYS A 244 22.79 1.86 -17.13
C LYS A 244 21.84 2.31 -18.26
N LYS A 245 20.55 2.54 -17.98
CA LYS A 245 19.55 2.99 -18.98
C LYS A 245 19.46 2.07 -20.20
N LYS A 246 19.76 0.78 -20.02
CA LYS A 246 19.77 -0.19 -21.13
C LYS A 246 18.36 -0.40 -21.66
N LYS A 247 18.21 -0.33 -22.98
CA LYS A 247 16.93 -0.57 -23.67
C LYS A 247 16.78 -2.01 -24.16
N ASP A 248 17.80 -2.85 -23.99
CA ASP A 248 17.80 -4.24 -24.45
C ASP A 248 16.77 -5.09 -23.70
N ASN A 249 16.23 -6.10 -24.37
CA ASN A 249 15.47 -7.15 -23.70
C ASN A 249 16.37 -7.88 -22.69
N GLY A 250 15.84 -8.21 -21.51
CA GLY A 250 16.60 -8.82 -20.45
C GLY A 250 17.49 -7.82 -19.67
N ALA A 251 17.35 -6.51 -19.89
CA ALA A 251 18.03 -5.50 -19.09
C ALA A 251 17.70 -5.69 -17.59
N LYS A 252 18.73 -5.62 -16.74
CA LYS A 252 18.59 -5.90 -15.31
C LYS A 252 18.08 -4.69 -14.55
N LEU A 253 17.32 -4.95 -13.49
CA LEU A 253 16.98 -3.97 -12.48
C LEU A 253 17.97 -3.99 -11.32
N VAL A 254 18.29 -2.82 -10.82
CA VAL A 254 19.18 -2.61 -9.68
C VAL A 254 18.63 -1.51 -8.76
N ILE A 255 19.23 -1.39 -7.58
CA ILE A 255 19.12 -0.19 -6.76
C ILE A 255 19.92 0.94 -7.44
N GLY A 256 19.34 2.13 -7.53
CA GLY A 256 20.04 3.36 -7.90
C GLY A 256 19.63 4.52 -7.00
N ASP A 257 20.40 5.60 -7.04
CA ASP A 257 20.04 6.83 -6.36
C ASP A 257 18.96 7.54 -7.16
N ASP A 258 18.01 8.15 -6.46
CA ASP A 258 16.98 8.97 -7.08
C ASP A 258 17.56 10.21 -7.77
N ASN A 259 17.61 10.18 -9.10
CA ASN A 259 18.08 11.28 -9.93
C ASN A 259 16.98 11.78 -10.88
N ASN A 260 15.71 11.40 -10.66
CA ASN A 260 14.57 11.74 -11.52
C ASN A 260 14.80 11.42 -13.01
N LEU A 261 15.43 10.27 -13.30
CA LEU A 261 15.74 9.88 -14.68
C LEU A 261 14.65 8.96 -15.26
N PRO A 262 14.43 8.92 -16.59
CA PRO A 262 13.39 8.05 -17.18
C PRO A 262 13.58 6.55 -16.94
N ASN A 263 14.80 6.10 -16.60
CA ASN A 263 15.09 4.71 -16.24
C ASN A 263 14.73 4.36 -14.79
N GLN A 264 14.15 5.31 -14.07
CA GLN A 264 13.80 5.28 -12.64
C GLN A 264 12.30 5.58 -12.41
N THR A 265 11.57 5.93 -13.48
CA THR A 265 10.14 6.25 -13.45
C THR A 265 9.31 5.16 -14.14
N TRP A 266 8.12 4.94 -13.60
CA TRP A 266 7.26 3.81 -13.91
C TRP A 266 5.79 4.24 -13.99
N ILE A 267 5.11 3.74 -15.00
CA ILE A 267 3.65 3.78 -15.12
C ILE A 267 3.10 2.45 -14.63
N PHE A 268 2.03 2.51 -13.84
CA PHE A 268 1.36 1.33 -13.28
C PHE A 268 0.04 1.14 -14.02
N GLU A 269 0.02 0.20 -14.95
CA GLU A 269 -1.16 -0.10 -15.77
C GLU A 269 -1.96 -1.22 -15.12
N GLU A 270 -3.02 -0.87 -14.40
CA GLU A 270 -3.95 -1.83 -13.80
C GLU A 270 -4.63 -2.69 -14.87
N VAL A 271 -4.80 -3.97 -14.55
CA VAL A 271 -5.53 -4.93 -15.37
C VAL A 271 -6.91 -5.08 -14.75
N SER A 272 -7.94 -4.78 -15.54
CA SER A 272 -9.33 -5.00 -15.13
C SER A 272 -9.53 -6.45 -14.69
N SER A 273 -10.14 -6.65 -13.53
CA SER A 273 -10.70 -7.96 -13.16
C SER A 273 -11.86 -8.28 -14.10
N GLU A 274 -11.72 -9.31 -14.93
CA GLU A 274 -12.85 -9.99 -15.58
C GLU A 274 -13.70 -10.75 -14.56
#